data_AF-A0A926N5G1-F1
#
_entry.id   AF-A0A926N5G1-F1
#
_cell.length_a   1.000
_cell.length_b   1.000
_cell.length_c   1.000
_cell.angle_alpha   90.00
_cell.angle_beta   90.00
_cell.angle_gamma   90.00
#
_symmetry.space_group_name_H-M   'P 1'
#
loop_
_entity.id
_entity.type
_entity.pdbx_description
1 polymer ?
#
loop_
_entity_poly.entity_id
_entity_poly.type
_entity_poly.pdbx_seq_one_letter_code
_entity_poly.pdbx_strand_id
1 'polypeptide(L)'
;MFGFFKSLFRFLGSLFSVVEMFFLSFLIGRSFHSASLAIVVFVTLAVTLYFWAIFTRMIAWGIVGFIVPFNQTPDEFFYSVFIGVLCVGIRFAVGYVYQYLRKLTA
;
A
#
# COMPACT_ATOMS: atom_id res chain seq x y z
N MET A 1 -18.55 -7.61 24.95
CA MET A 1 -18.70 -7.10 23.56
C MET A 1 -17.48 -6.29 23.09
N PHE A 2 -16.87 -5.44 23.91
CA PHE A 2 -15.67 -4.65 23.53
C PHE A 2 -14.48 -5.49 23.01
N GLY A 3 -14.24 -6.69 23.54
CA GLY A 3 -13.16 -7.57 23.06
C GLY A 3 -13.35 -8.09 21.64
N PHE A 4 -14.59 -8.30 21.20
CA PHE A 4 -14.89 -8.76 19.84
C PHE A 4 -14.60 -7.66 18.82
N PHE A 5 -15.07 -6.44 19.07
CA PHE A 5 -14.76 -5.28 18.24
C PHE A 5 -13.25 -5.01 18.18
N LYS A 6 -12.54 -5.12 19.32
CA LYS A 6 -11.08 -4.97 19.36
C LYS A 6 -10.36 -5.98 18.47
N SER A 7 -10.78 -7.25 18.49
CA SER A 7 -10.20 -8.29 17.64
C SER A 7 -10.53 -8.06 16.15
N LEU A 8 -11.77 -7.65 15.85
CA LEU A 8 -12.21 -7.31 14.50
C LEU A 8 -11.40 -6.16 13.90
N PHE A 9 -11.17 -5.07 14.64
CA PHE A 9 -10.33 -3.96 14.19
C PHE A 9 -8.87 -4.36 13.99
N ARG A 10 -8.33 -5.24 14.84
CA ARG A 10 -6.96 -5.76 14.67
C ARG A 10 -6.85 -6.61 13.40
N PHE A 11 -7.86 -7.43 13.11
CA PHE A 11 -7.93 -8.25 11.91
C PHE A 11 -8.11 -7.40 10.62
N LEU A 12 -8.96 -6.37 10.67
CA LEU A 12 -9.12 -5.40 9.58
C LEU A 12 -7.81 -4.66 9.27
N GLY A 13 -7.04 -4.30 10.32
CA GLY A 13 -5.71 -3.70 10.15
C GLY A 13 -4.70 -4.63 9.46
N SER A 14 -4.74 -5.93 9.75
CA SER A 14 -3.88 -6.89 9.03
C SER A 14 -4.35 -7.11 7.59
N LEU A 15 -5.66 -7.16 7.34
CA LEU A 15 -6.23 -7.26 6.00
C LEU A 15 -5.83 -6.06 5.13
N PHE A 16 -5.83 -4.86 5.70
CA PHE A 16 -5.41 -3.65 4.98
C PHE A 16 -3.99 -3.79 4.41
N SER A 17 -3.07 -4.42 5.16
CA SER A 17 -1.70 -4.65 4.68
C SER A 17 -1.62 -5.62 3.50
N VAL A 18 -2.53 -6.61 3.46
CA VAL A 18 -2.62 -7.57 2.36
C VAL A 18 -3.23 -6.91 1.12
N VAL A 19 -4.31 -6.14 1.31
CA VAL A 19 -4.95 -5.36 0.24
C VAL A 19 -3.97 -4.34 -0.35
N GLU A 20 -3.18 -3.69 0.49
CA GLU A 20 -2.13 -2.76 0.08
C GLU A 20 -1.06 -3.43 -0.79
N MET A 21 -0.58 -4.63 -0.41
CA MET A 21 0.36 -5.39 -1.24
C MET A 21 -0.23 -5.75 -2.61
N PHE A 22 -1.48 -6.20 -2.64
CA PHE A 22 -2.20 -6.49 -3.90
C PHE A 22 -2.29 -5.25 -4.79
N PHE A 23 -2.61 -4.10 -4.20
CA PHE A 23 -2.75 -2.86 -4.94
C PHE A 23 -1.40 -2.42 -5.55
N LEU A 24 -0.32 -2.44 -4.75
CA LEU A 24 1.02 -2.08 -5.20
C LEU A 24 1.53 -3.01 -6.30
N SER A 25 1.34 -4.32 -6.14
CA SER A 25 1.78 -5.30 -7.13
C SER A 25 1.03 -5.17 -8.45
N PHE A 26 -0.29 -4.93 -8.39
CA PHE A 26 -1.11 -4.72 -9.58
C PHE A 26 -0.73 -3.44 -10.31
N LEU A 27 -0.50 -2.37 -9.56
CA LEU A 27 -0.16 -1.06 -10.11
C LEU A 27 1.21 -1.08 -10.81
N ILE A 28 2.22 -1.71 -10.20
CA ILE A 28 3.52 -1.93 -10.83
C ILE A 28 3.39 -2.82 -12.07
N GLY A 29 2.66 -3.94 -11.99
CA GLY A 29 2.44 -4.83 -13.14
C GLY A 29 1.78 -4.13 -14.32
N ARG A 30 0.79 -3.25 -14.05
CA ARG A 30 0.13 -2.42 -15.06
C ARG A 30 1.10 -1.46 -15.72
N SER A 31 1.97 -0.79 -14.94
CA SER A 31 2.96 0.16 -15.48
C SER A 31 3.95 -0.48 -16.47
N PHE A 32 4.22 -1.78 -16.35
CA PHE A 32 5.09 -2.52 -17.28
C PHE A 32 4.32 -3.41 -18.27
N HIS A 33 2.99 -3.32 -18.31
CA HIS A 33 2.12 -4.17 -19.14
C HIS A 33 2.40 -5.67 -19.00
N SER A 34 2.83 -6.12 -17.80
CA SER A 34 3.30 -7.48 -17.57
C SER A 34 2.63 -8.08 -16.33
N ALA A 35 1.77 -9.07 -16.58
CA ALA A 35 1.08 -9.80 -15.51
C ALA A 35 2.05 -10.65 -14.68
N SER A 36 3.10 -11.21 -15.31
CA SER A 36 4.13 -11.98 -14.60
C SER A 36 4.90 -11.12 -13.61
N LEU A 37 5.21 -9.86 -13.98
CA LEU A 37 5.86 -8.91 -13.10
C LEU A 37 4.98 -8.56 -11.89
N ALA A 38 3.67 -8.41 -12.07
CA ALA A 38 2.72 -8.21 -10.97
C ALA A 38 2.81 -9.33 -9.93
N ILE A 39 2.83 -10.59 -10.39
CA ILE A 39 2.89 -11.77 -9.53
C ILE A 39 4.23 -11.84 -8.79
N VAL A 40 5.35 -11.61 -9.49
CA VAL A 40 6.68 -11.60 -8.89
C VAL A 40 6.76 -10.54 -7.78
N VAL A 41 6.32 -9.31 -8.07
CA VAL A 41 6.31 -8.21 -7.09
C VAL A 41 5.43 -8.55 -5.90
N PHE A 42 4.25 -9.14 -6.12
CA PHE A 42 3.37 -9.58 -5.02
C PHE A 42 4.08 -10.59 -4.10
N VAL A 43 4.69 -11.62 -4.67
CA VAL A 43 5.41 -12.65 -3.91
C VAL A 43 6.60 -12.03 -3.17
N THR A 44 7.37 -11.16 -3.81
CA THR A 44 8.50 -10.46 -3.18
C THR A 44 8.03 -9.59 -2.02
N LEU A 45 6.97 -8.81 -2.19
CA LEU A 45 6.40 -7.98 -1.12
C LEU A 45 5.88 -8.84 0.04
N ALA A 46 5.23 -9.97 -0.25
CA ALA A 46 4.73 -10.88 0.78
C ALA A 46 5.87 -11.47 1.62
N VAL A 47 6.96 -11.92 0.98
CA VAL A 47 8.14 -12.47 1.67
C VAL A 47 8.84 -11.38 2.50
N THR A 48 9.05 -10.21 1.92
CA THR A 48 9.76 -9.10 2.58
C THR A 48 8.94 -8.45 3.69
N LEU A 49 7.61 -8.56 3.67
CA LEU A 49 6.75 -8.13 4.78
C LEU A 49 6.96 -8.96 6.05
N TYR A 50 7.41 -10.21 5.91
CA TYR A 50 7.75 -11.08 7.05
C TYR A 50 9.04 -10.63 7.76
N PHE A 51 10.06 -10.20 7.02
CA PHE A 51 11.36 -9.80 7.57
C PHE A 51 11.40 -8.33 8.01
N TRP A 52 10.88 -7.42 7.20
CA TRP A 52 10.96 -5.97 7.46
C TRP A 52 9.74 -5.23 6.90
N ALA A 53 8.59 -5.40 7.55
CA ALA A 53 7.32 -4.81 7.13
C ALA A 53 7.34 -3.30 6.86
N ILE A 54 8.16 -2.53 7.58
CA ILE A 54 8.24 -1.06 7.43
C ILE A 54 9.06 -0.68 6.19
N PHE A 55 10.25 -1.28 6.03
CA PHE A 55 11.20 -0.93 4.97
C PHE A 55 10.65 -1.29 3.58
N THR A 56 10.07 -2.48 3.47
CA THR A 56 9.39 -2.98 2.28
C THR A 56 8.31 -2.03 1.78
N ARG A 57 7.50 -1.50 2.71
CA ARG A 57 6.42 -0.58 2.37
C ARG A 57 6.94 0.79 1.93
N MET A 58 7.99 1.32 2.56
CA MET A 58 8.60 2.59 2.12
C MET A 58 9.18 2.47 0.71
N ILE A 59 9.89 1.37 0.42
CA ILE A 59 10.44 1.11 -0.91
C ILE A 59 9.32 0.96 -1.94
N ALA A 60 8.29 0.16 -1.65
CA ALA A 60 7.21 -0.09 -2.61
C ALA A 60 6.45 1.20 -2.97
N TRP A 61 6.18 2.06 -1.99
CA TRP A 61 5.56 3.36 -2.25
C TRP A 61 6.50 4.36 -2.92
N GLY A 62 7.80 4.34 -2.61
CA GLY A 62 8.80 5.13 -3.32
C GLY A 62 8.88 4.74 -4.80
N ILE A 63 8.85 3.43 -5.08
CA ILE A 63 8.82 2.87 -6.44
C ILE A 63 7.54 3.28 -7.16
N VAL A 64 6.37 3.16 -6.52
CA VAL A 64 5.10 3.61 -7.12
C VAL A 64 5.10 5.12 -7.38
N GLY A 65 5.59 5.93 -6.45
CA GLY A 65 5.71 7.38 -6.65
C GLY A 65 6.64 7.76 -7.81
N PHE A 66 7.63 6.93 -8.12
CA PHE A 66 8.60 7.17 -9.20
C PHE A 66 8.14 6.62 -10.55
N ILE A 67 7.57 5.41 -10.59
CA ILE A 67 7.25 4.69 -11.83
C ILE A 67 5.99 5.24 -12.51
N VAL A 68 4.97 5.59 -11.73
CA VAL A 68 3.69 6.06 -12.27
C VAL A 68 3.84 7.34 -13.10
N PRO A 69 4.60 8.37 -12.67
CA PRO A 69 4.81 9.56 -13.49
C PRO A 69 5.77 9.36 -14.68
N PHE A 70 6.72 8.42 -14.59
CA PHE A 70 7.78 8.28 -15.62
C PHE A 70 7.33 7.59 -16.90
N ASN A 71 6.26 6.78 -16.85
CA ASN A 71 5.77 5.99 -17.98
C ASN A 71 4.57 6.61 -18.69
N GLN A 72 4.26 7.88 -18.42
CA GLN A 72 3.04 8.54 -18.87
C GLN A 72 3.32 9.77 -19.74
N THR A 73 2.41 10.03 -20.69
CA THR A 73 2.41 11.24 -21.50
C THR A 73 2.25 12.48 -20.61
N PRO A 74 2.65 13.69 -21.05
CA PRO A 74 2.61 14.91 -20.24
C PRO A 74 1.23 15.20 -19.62
N ASP A 75 0.16 14.80 -20.31
CA ASP A 75 -1.23 15.01 -19.91
C ASP A 75 -1.64 14.06 -18.77
N GLU A 76 -1.07 12.85 -18.76
CA GLU A 76 -1.31 11.82 -17.76
C GLU A 76 -0.42 11.98 -16.52
N PHE A 77 0.72 12.68 -16.64
CA PHE A 77 1.65 12.95 -15.54
C PHE A 77 0.99 13.65 -14.34
N PHE A 78 0.20 14.69 -14.59
CA PHE A 78 -0.50 15.39 -13.50
C PHE A 78 -1.54 14.51 -12.82
N TYR A 79 -2.20 13.64 -13.59
CA TYR A 79 -3.20 12.70 -13.08
C TYR A 79 -2.54 11.61 -12.22
N SER A 80 -1.39 11.06 -12.62
CA SER A 80 -0.63 10.10 -11.84
C SER A 80 -0.03 10.67 -10.57
N VAL A 81 0.52 11.88 -10.63
CA VAL A 81 1.01 12.60 -9.44
C VAL A 81 -0.14 12.86 -8.48
N PHE A 82 -1.30 13.31 -8.97
CA PHE A 82 -2.48 13.53 -8.15
C PHE A 82 -2.98 12.24 -7.47
N ILE A 83 -3.06 11.12 -8.22
CA ILE A 83 -3.41 9.82 -7.66
C ILE A 83 -2.37 9.37 -6.63
N GLY A 84 -1.08 9.53 -6.92
CA GLY A 84 0.00 9.19 -6.00
C GLY A 84 -0.11 9.93 -4.68
N VAL A 85 -0.36 11.25 -4.72
CA VAL A 85 -0.58 12.09 -3.54
C VAL A 85 -1.84 11.68 -2.79
N LEU A 86 -2.95 11.41 -3.49
CA LEU A 86 -4.19 10.91 -2.87
C LEU A 86 -3.96 9.60 -2.14
N CYS A 87 -3.29 8.65 -2.78
CA CYS A 87 -2.98 7.34 -2.23
C CYS A 87 -2.06 7.42 -1.00
N VAL A 88 -1.02 8.26 -1.04
CA VAL A 88 -0.16 8.54 0.12
C VAL A 88 -0.95 9.22 1.24
N GLY A 89 -1.83 10.16 0.92
CA GLY A 89 -2.70 10.85 1.87
C GLY A 89 -3.68 9.89 2.57
N ILE A 90 -4.33 9.01 1.81
CA ILE A 90 -5.21 7.96 2.35
C ILE A 90 -4.42 7.04 3.26
N ARG A 91 -3.22 6.62 2.87
CA ARG A 91 -2.35 5.79 3.72
C ARG A 91 -1.98 6.50 5.02
N PHE A 92 -1.62 7.78 4.96
CA PHE A 92 -1.26 8.56 6.14
C PHE A 92 -2.47 8.71 7.09
N ALA A 93 -3.65 9.00 6.54
CA ALA A 93 -4.89 9.09 7.29
C ALA A 93 -5.25 7.76 7.96
N VAL A 94 -5.20 6.65 7.22
CA VAL A 94 -5.46 5.30 7.76
C VAL A 94 -4.43 4.91 8.82
N GLY A 95 -3.15 5.24 8.61
CA GLY A 95 -2.09 5.01 9.60
C GLY A 95 -2.31 5.81 10.88
N TYR A 96 -2.74 7.07 10.77
CA TYR A 96 -3.04 7.93 11.90
C TYR A 96 -4.27 7.41 12.67
N VAL A 97 -5.34 7.04 11.97
CA VAL A 97 -6.54 6.43 12.56
C VAL A 97 -6.20 5.12 13.26
N TYR A 98 -5.35 4.28 12.67
CA TYR A 98 -4.92 3.03 13.29
C TYR A 98 -4.13 3.26 14.59
N GLN A 99 -3.20 4.23 14.60
CA GLN A 99 -2.46 4.59 15.80
C GLN A 99 -3.38 5.17 16.89
N TYR A 100 -4.34 6.00 16.50
CA TYR A 100 -5.33 6.57 17.41
C TYR A 100 -6.21 5.47 18.04
N LEU A 101 -6.74 4.56 17.23
CA LEU A 101 -7.52 3.40 17.69
C LEU A 101 -6.70 2.48 18.60
N ARG A 102 -5.42 2.25 18.29
CA ARG A 102 -4.52 1.47 19.15
C ARG A 102 -4.31 2.13 20.51
N LYS A 103 -4.17 3.46 20.57
CA LYS A 103 -4.05 4.22 21.83
C LYS A 103 -5.34 4.20 22.64
N LEU A 104 -6.51 4.22 22.00
CA LEU A 104 -7.81 4.15 22.67
C LEU A 104 -8.13 2.77 23.26
N THR A 105 -7.47 1.72 22.75
CA THR A 105 -7.72 0.32 23.15
C THR A 105 -6.62 -0.29 24.01
N ALA A 106 -5.56 0.46 24.31
CA ALA A 106 -4.52 0.11 25.28
C ALA A 106 -4.96 0.55 26.67
#